data_AF-A0AAD7WB10-F1
#
_entry.id   AF-A0AAD7WB10-F1
#
_cell.length_a   1.000
_cell.length_b   1.000
_cell.length_c   1.000
_cell.angle_alpha   90.00
_cell.angle_beta   90.00
_cell.angle_gamma   90.00
#
_symmetry.space_group_name_H-M   'P 1'
#
loop_
_entity.id
_entity.type
_entity.pdbx_description
1 polymer ?
#
loop_
_entity_poly.entity_id
_entity_poly.type
_entity_poly.pdbx_seq_one_letter_code
_entity_poly.pdbx_strand_id
1 'polypeptide(L)'
;MCSNMQQATAVARDMKINDFRGGPSWCFCFMKRRNLSIRTRTTISQQLPKDYEEKMAIFRTYCKNKITEKKIRPEHITNMDEVPSPLTSP
;
A
#
# COMPACT_ATOMS: atom_id res chain seq x y z
N MET A 1 -3.19 -0.78 -18.45
CA MET A 1 -2.71 0.56 -18.87
C MET A 1 -3.78 1.40 -19.56
N CYS A 2 -4.70 0.80 -20.33
CA CYS A 2 -5.68 1.55 -21.14
C CYS A 2 -6.74 2.36 -20.35
N SER A 3 -7.08 1.95 -19.11
CA SER A 3 -8.13 2.61 -18.34
C SER A 3 -7.82 4.08 -17.98
N ASN A 4 -6.61 4.37 -17.52
CA ASN A 4 -6.21 5.74 -17.12
C ASN A 4 -6.18 6.72 -18.31
N MET A 5 -5.81 6.25 -19.51
CA MET A 5 -5.79 7.10 -20.72
C MET A 5 -7.21 7.46 -21.18
N GLN A 6 -8.13 6.51 -21.11
CA GLN A 6 -9.55 6.73 -21.45
C GLN A 6 -10.18 7.74 -20.49
N GLN A 7 -9.92 7.59 -19.19
CA GLN A 7 -10.39 8.54 -18.17
C GLN A 7 -9.82 9.94 -18.39
N ALA A 8 -8.52 10.07 -18.67
CA ALA A 8 -7.90 11.36 -18.94
C ALA A 8 -8.48 12.06 -20.18
N THR A 9 -8.79 11.29 -21.23
CA THR A 9 -9.42 11.83 -22.45
C THR A 9 -10.85 12.29 -22.18
N ALA A 10 -11.60 11.55 -21.35
CA ALA A 10 -12.94 11.95 -20.93
C ALA A 10 -12.93 13.26 -20.12
N VAL A 11 -12.01 13.38 -19.16
CA VAL A 11 -11.83 14.62 -18.37
C VAL A 11 -11.41 15.79 -19.26
N ALA A 12 -10.51 15.59 -20.22
CA ALA A 12 -10.09 16.64 -21.14
C ALA A 12 -11.24 17.16 -22.01
N ARG A 13 -12.15 16.27 -22.45
CA ARG A 13 -13.38 16.67 -23.18
C ARG A 13 -14.31 17.51 -22.31
N ASP A 14 -14.53 17.09 -21.06
CA ASP A 14 -15.36 17.82 -20.10
C ASP A 14 -14.79 19.21 -19.81
N MET A 15 -13.47 19.30 -19.64
CA MET A 15 -12.74 20.55 -19.43
C MET A 15 -12.56 21.40 -20.70
N LYS A 16 -13.13 21.00 -21.84
CA LYS A 16 -12.98 21.68 -23.14
C LYS A 16 -11.52 21.91 -23.56
N ILE A 17 -10.63 20.99 -23.18
CA ILE A 17 -9.23 20.99 -23.62
C ILE A 17 -9.18 20.36 -25.02
N ASN A 18 -9.05 21.21 -26.03
CA ASN A 18 -8.96 20.79 -27.42
C ASN A 18 -7.63 20.03 -27.68
N ASP A 19 -7.66 19.08 -28.61
CA ASP A 19 -6.50 18.31 -29.11
C ASP A 19 -5.74 17.45 -28.08
N PHE A 20 -6.28 17.26 -26.88
CA PHE A 20 -5.67 16.36 -25.89
C PHE A 20 -5.66 14.90 -26.39
N ARG A 21 -4.46 14.31 -26.47
CA ARG A 21 -4.26 12.90 -26.85
C ARG A 21 -3.64 12.12 -25.70
N GLY A 22 -4.49 11.42 -24.93
CA GLY A 22 -4.07 10.50 -23.88
C GLY A 22 -3.48 9.21 -24.48
N GLY A 23 -2.17 9.16 -24.69
CA GLY A 23 -1.45 7.98 -25.18
C GLY A 23 -0.56 7.29 -24.12
N PRO A 24 0.04 6.13 -24.44
CA PRO A 24 0.91 5.39 -23.51
C PRO A 24 2.06 6.22 -22.95
N SER A 25 2.72 7.00 -23.81
CA SER A 25 3.80 7.90 -23.40
C SER A 25 3.31 9.00 -22.46
N TRP A 26 2.13 9.57 -22.71
CA TRP A 26 1.54 10.57 -21.81
C TRP A 26 1.23 9.97 -20.44
N CYS A 27 0.61 8.78 -20.41
CA CYS A 27 0.28 8.08 -19.17
C CYS A 27 1.54 7.75 -18.36
N PHE A 28 2.57 7.21 -19.02
CA PHE A 28 3.86 6.92 -18.38
C PHE A 28 4.53 8.17 -17.81
N CYS A 29 4.66 9.24 -18.62
CA CYS A 29 5.25 10.50 -18.18
C CYS A 29 4.46 11.15 -17.04
N PHE A 30 3.13 11.11 -17.09
CA PHE A 30 2.27 11.61 -16.03
C PHE A 30 2.48 10.85 -14.72
N MET A 31 2.45 9.51 -14.77
CA MET A 31 2.70 8.67 -13.61
C MET A 31 4.09 8.93 -13.01
N LYS A 32 5.13 9.01 -13.84
CA LYS A 32 6.50 9.33 -13.41
C LYS A 32 6.59 10.71 -12.74
N ARG A 33 6.00 11.75 -13.34
CA ARG A 33 6.01 13.13 -12.80
C ARG A 33 5.28 13.24 -11.46
N ARG A 34 4.29 12.39 -11.21
CA ARG A 34 3.48 12.39 -9.98
C ARG A 34 3.88 11.30 -8.99
N ASN A 35 4.99 10.61 -9.25
CA ASN A 35 5.48 9.49 -8.44
C ASN A 35 4.41 8.41 -8.20
N LEU A 36 3.60 8.13 -9.23
CA LEU A 36 2.55 7.12 -9.21
C LEU A 36 3.07 5.83 -9.85
N SER A 37 2.72 4.69 -9.27
CA SER A 37 3.03 3.36 -9.82
C SER A 37 1.75 2.55 -9.98
N ILE A 38 1.59 1.87 -11.12
CA ILE A 38 0.56 0.84 -11.24
C ILE A 38 1.06 -0.38 -10.49
N ARG A 39 0.38 -0.75 -9.41
CA ARG A 39 0.60 -2.01 -8.72
C ARG A 39 -0.52 -2.96 -9.11
N THR A 40 -0.17 -4.18 -9.51
CA THR A 40 -1.16 -5.26 -9.59
C THR A 40 -1.79 -5.38 -8.22
N ARG A 41 -3.12 -5.36 -8.16
CA ARG A 41 -3.82 -5.62 -6.90
C ARG A 41 -3.44 -7.03 -6.47
N THR A 42 -2.58 -7.15 -5.48
CA THR A 42 -2.24 -8.45 -4.89
C THR A 42 -3.47 -8.93 -4.16
N THR A 43 -4.13 -9.96 -4.68
CA THR A 43 -5.26 -10.65 -4.05
C THR A 43 -4.85 -11.46 -2.82
N ILE A 44 -3.56 -11.46 -2.47
CA ILE A 44 -2.98 -12.23 -1.37
C ILE A 44 -2.92 -11.37 -0.11
N SER A 45 -4.08 -10.93 0.37
CA SER A 45 -4.25 -10.66 1.79
C SER A 45 -5.43 -11.49 2.25
N GLN A 46 -5.26 -12.25 3.32
CA GLN A 46 -6.39 -12.92 3.96
C GLN A 46 -7.46 -11.88 4.25
N GLN A 47 -8.74 -12.22 4.01
CA GLN A 47 -9.83 -11.34 4.46
C GLN A 47 -9.70 -11.14 5.96
N LEU A 48 -9.80 -9.89 6.42
CA LEU A 48 -9.72 -9.63 7.85
C LEU A 48 -10.87 -10.35 8.55
N PRO A 49 -10.60 -11.08 9.65
CA PRO A 49 -11.65 -11.62 10.48
C PRO A 49 -12.63 -10.54 10.95
N LYS A 50 -13.91 -10.89 11.13
CA LYS A 50 -14.95 -9.94 11.55
C LYS A 50 -14.64 -9.27 12.90
N ASP A 51 -13.91 -9.98 13.75
CA ASP A 51 -13.49 -9.60 15.10
C ASP A 51 -12.05 -9.02 15.14
N TYR A 52 -11.45 -8.73 13.99
CA TYR A 52 -10.08 -8.22 13.91
C TYR A 52 -9.87 -6.94 14.73
N GLU A 53 -10.75 -5.96 14.59
CA GLU A 53 -10.62 -4.67 15.29
C GLU A 53 -10.67 -4.84 16.81
N GLU A 54 -11.58 -5.69 17.30
CA GLU A 54 -11.72 -6.01 18.73
C GLU A 54 -10.46 -6.71 19.26
N LYS A 55 -10.01 -7.77 18.59
CA LYS A 55 -8.79 -8.50 18.98
C LYS A 55 -7.55 -7.62 18.95
N MET A 56 -7.44 -6.75 17.94
CA MET A 56 -6.34 -5.81 17.81
C MET A 56 -6.34 -4.80 18.96
N ALA A 57 -7.50 -4.28 19.34
CA ALA A 57 -7.64 -3.37 20.47
C ALA A 57 -7.27 -4.03 21.81
N ILE A 58 -7.74 -5.26 22.04
CA ILE A 58 -7.42 -6.07 23.22
C ILE A 58 -5.90 -6.31 23.28
N PHE A 59 -5.31 -6.78 22.19
CA PHE A 59 -3.87 -7.07 22.11
C PHE A 59 -3.01 -5.83 22.38
N ARG A 60 -3.33 -4.68 21.74
CA ARG A 60 -2.61 -3.42 21.97
C ARG A 60 -2.70 -2.95 23.42
N THR A 61 -3.87 -3.08 24.03
CA THR A 61 -4.07 -2.70 25.44
C THR A 61 -3.26 -3.61 26.37
N TYR A 62 -3.30 -4.92 26.13
CA TYR A 62 -2.51 -5.90 26.88
C TYR A 62 -1.00 -5.60 26.80
N CYS A 63 -0.48 -5.37 25.59
CA CYS A 63 0.94 -5.04 25.41
C CYS A 63 1.34 -3.75 26.13
N LYS A 64 0.53 -2.67 26.00
CA LYS A 64 0.80 -1.39 26.69
C LYS A 64 0.86 -1.56 28.21
N ASN A 65 -0.09 -2.30 28.78
CA ASN A 65 -0.11 -2.56 30.22
C ASN A 65 1.14 -3.34 30.64
N LYS A 66 1.50 -4.40 29.92
CA LYS A 66 2.69 -5.21 30.24
C LYS A 66 4.00 -4.44 30.11
N ILE A 67 4.14 -3.57 29.10
CA ILE A 67 5.31 -2.71 28.92
C ILE A 67 5.43 -1.73 30.09
N THR A 68 4.30 -1.14 30.52
CA THR A 68 4.25 -0.16 31.61
C THR A 68 4.51 -0.82 32.97
N GLU A 69 3.86 -1.95 33.26
CA GLU A 69 4.06 -2.76 34.48
C GLU A 69 5.53 -3.15 34.67
N LYS A 70 6.17 -3.60 33.59
CA LYS A 70 7.56 -4.06 33.62
C LYS A 70 8.58 -2.93 33.39
N LYS A 71 8.12 -1.69 33.17
CA LYS A 71 8.94 -0.51 32.85
C LYS A 71 9.94 -0.79 31.72
N ILE A 72 9.49 -1.53 30.70
CA ILE A 72 10.33 -1.88 29.55
C ILE A 72 10.52 -0.62 28.71
N ARG A 73 11.78 -0.23 28.52
CA ARG A 73 12.12 0.87 27.63
C ARG A 73 11.96 0.45 26.17
N PRO A 74 11.49 1.33 25.27
CA PRO A 74 11.35 1.02 23.85
C PRO A 74 12.64 0.48 23.21
N GLU A 75 13.80 1.01 23.63
CA GLU A 75 15.12 0.57 23.15
C GLU A 75 15.44 -0.91 23.45
N HIS A 76 14.73 -1.53 24.40
CA HIS A 76 14.89 -2.95 24.75
C HIS A 76 13.89 -3.86 24.01
N ILE A 77 13.06 -3.32 23.11
CA ILE A 77 12.08 -4.08 22.34
C ILE A 77 12.63 -4.25 20.92
N THR A 78 13.01 -5.47 20.57
CA THR A 78 13.51 -5.81 19.24
C THR A 78 12.48 -6.60 18.46
N ASN A 79 12.30 -6.29 17.18
CA ASN A 79 11.51 -7.12 16.29
C ASN A 79 12.27 -8.42 15.99
N MET A 80 11.58 -9.55 16.07
CA MET A 80 12.09 -10.86 15.70
C MET A 80 11.04 -11.52 14.82
N ASP A 81 11.31 -11.60 13.52
CA ASP A 81 10.43 -12.21 12.54
C ASP A 81 11.28 -12.94 11.49
N GLU A 82 10.75 -14.02 10.94
CA GLU A 82 11.45 -14.77 9.89
C GLU A 82 11.32 -14.03 8.57
N VAL A 83 12.45 -13.79 7.90
CA VAL A 83 12.46 -13.29 6.53
C VAL A 83 12.77 -14.47 5.62
N PRO A 84 11.90 -14.81 4.65
CA PRO A 84 12.21 -15.85 3.67
C PRO A 84 13.51 -15.50 2.95
N SER A 85 14.55 -16.31 3.14
CA SER A 85 15.75 -16.21 2.33
C SER A 85 15.47 -16.88 0.98
N PRO A 86 15.70 -16.19 -0.15
CA PRO A 86 15.65 -16.86 -1.44
C PRO A 86 16.71 -17.97 -1.43
N LEU A 87 16.30 -19.18 -1.80
CA LEU A 87 17.23 -20.26 -2.11
C LEU A 87 18.16 -19.75 -3.23
N THR A 88 19.37 -19.36 -2.87
CA THR A 88 20.42 -19.15 -3.86
C THR A 88 20.85 -20.53 -4.34
N SER A 89 20.16 -21.03 -5.37
CA SER A 89 20.66 -22.13 -6.18
C SER A 89 21.85 -21.62 -7.00
N PRO A 90 23.00 -22.33 -7.04
CA PRO A 90 24.11 -22.01 -7.93
C PRO A 90 23.76 -22.23 -9.41
#